data_AF-A0A9X3XC85-F1
#
_entry.id   AF-A0A9X3XC85-F1
#
_cell.length_a   1.000
_cell.length_b   1.000
_cell.length_c   1.000
_cell.angle_alpha   90.00
_cell.angle_beta   90.00
_cell.angle_gamma   90.00
#
_symmetry.space_group_name_H-M   'P 1'
#
loop_
_entity.id
_entity.type
_entity.pdbx_description
1 polymer ?
#
loop_
_entity_poly.entity_id
_entity_poly.type
_entity_poly.pdbx_seq_one_letter_code
_entity_poly.pdbx_strand_id
1 'polypeptide(L)'
;MPKPCMLYRIPLVGNPSTDVALRSKYIAAFGSACYMSVADTFDCFYQEWEDACADAVKIGEVSGNAPYAKDYKCQPVGNGDYTLQVGSDVANKITINHQAAPLQTSLIEIKSVPTEVSGPYRNLVEVTTIKPEKDFNCSSGQVGADGMTMSQRKWILQVNRKAHGGKIHSDLAGFTWPCKDENCKPTMCTENLVLLDPDDEKTPRYDSDRAEVHHVVPMKDLRGCPWGTNAYKNAAVISRRLNQHLKNKVPPIKEVTLINNVPPYTP
;
A
#
# COMPACT_ATOMS: atom_id res chain seq x y z
N MET A 1 -20.84 -3.72 2.07
CA MET A 1 -19.70 -2.90 1.60
C MET A 1 -18.72 -2.76 2.76
N PRO A 2 -17.40 -2.73 2.54
CA PRO A 2 -16.46 -2.43 3.62
C PRO A 2 -16.81 -1.07 4.24
N LYS A 3 -16.61 -0.95 5.56
CA LYS A 3 -16.88 0.29 6.29
C LYS A 3 -16.01 1.41 5.67
N PRO A 4 -16.57 2.61 5.40
CA PRO A 4 -15.78 3.70 4.85
C PRO A 4 -14.64 4.06 5.80
N CYS A 5 -13.45 4.30 5.26
CA CYS A 5 -12.32 4.80 6.01
C CYS A 5 -12.53 6.31 6.25
N MET A 6 -12.90 6.69 7.47
CA MET A 6 -13.16 8.09 7.82
C MET A 6 -11.84 8.76 8.20
N LEU A 7 -11.51 9.86 7.54
CA LEU A 7 -10.28 10.63 7.74
C LEU A 7 -10.57 12.14 7.61
N TYR A 8 -9.63 12.96 8.05
CA TYR A 8 -9.69 14.41 7.90
C TYR A 8 -9.11 14.83 6.56
N ARG A 9 -9.94 15.43 5.69
CA ARG A 9 -9.53 15.97 4.39
C ARG A 9 -9.24 17.45 4.50
N ILE A 10 -8.07 17.86 4.00
CA ILE A 10 -7.78 19.28 3.74
C ILE A 10 -8.21 19.67 2.32
N PRO A 11 -8.75 20.89 2.10
CA PRO A 11 -9.09 21.36 0.77
C PRO A 11 -7.82 21.86 0.06
N LEU A 12 -7.43 21.20 -1.03
CA LEU A 12 -6.29 21.64 -1.84
C LEU A 12 -6.68 22.80 -2.78
N VAL A 13 -5.71 23.65 -3.11
CA VAL A 13 -5.89 24.79 -4.02
C VAL A 13 -5.27 24.45 -5.38
N GLY A 14 -5.93 24.87 -6.46
CA GLY A 14 -5.56 24.50 -7.82
C GLY A 14 -6.13 23.14 -8.24
N ASN A 15 -5.55 22.53 -9.28
CA ASN A 15 -6.00 21.22 -9.79
C ASN A 15 -4.85 20.19 -9.82
N PRO A 16 -4.39 19.70 -8.67
CA PRO A 16 -3.30 18.72 -8.59
C PRO A 16 -3.66 17.34 -9.17
N SER A 17 -4.95 17.07 -9.45
CA SER A 17 -5.35 15.84 -10.15
C SER A 17 -4.76 15.80 -11.57
N THR A 18 -4.74 16.94 -12.27
CA THR A 18 -4.22 17.05 -13.65
C THR A 18 -2.86 17.73 -13.73
N ASP A 19 -2.55 18.65 -12.81
CA ASP A 19 -1.27 19.34 -12.76
C ASP A 19 -0.25 18.50 -11.98
N VAL A 20 0.60 17.79 -12.73
CA VAL A 20 1.67 16.92 -12.19
C VAL A 20 2.66 17.73 -11.33
N ALA A 21 3.01 18.95 -11.75
CA ALA A 21 4.00 19.75 -11.03
C ALA A 21 3.45 20.22 -9.68
N LEU A 22 2.20 20.69 -9.65
CA LEU A 22 1.50 21.04 -8.42
C LEU A 22 1.29 19.82 -7.52
N ARG A 23 0.92 18.68 -8.10
CA ARG A 23 0.83 17.40 -7.37
C ARG A 23 2.13 17.05 -6.67
N SER A 24 3.26 17.12 -7.38
CA SER A 24 4.58 16.84 -6.81
C SER A 24 4.92 17.81 -5.67
N LYS A 25 4.51 19.08 -5.74
CA LYS A 25 4.69 20.02 -4.61
C LYS A 25 3.90 19.59 -3.38
N TYR A 26 2.64 19.18 -3.55
CA TYR A 26 1.83 18.67 -2.45
C TYR A 26 2.37 17.38 -1.85
N ILE A 27 2.80 16.42 -2.68
CA ILE A 27 3.46 15.19 -2.21
C ILE A 27 4.75 15.52 -1.45
N ALA A 28 5.55 16.46 -1.94
CA ALA A 28 6.78 16.88 -1.26
C ALA A 28 6.50 17.56 0.10
N ALA A 29 5.41 18.32 0.20
CA ALA A 29 5.04 19.05 1.41
C ALA A 29 4.38 18.16 2.48
N PHE A 30 3.47 17.27 2.05
CA PHE A 30 2.54 16.55 2.94
C PHE A 30 2.74 15.03 2.91
N GLY A 31 3.66 14.54 2.09
CA GLY A 31 4.07 13.14 2.03
C GLY A 31 2.90 12.20 1.75
N SER A 32 2.82 11.13 2.55
CA SER A 32 1.85 10.05 2.39
C SER A 32 0.41 10.39 2.76
N ALA A 33 0.15 11.57 3.31
CA ALA A 33 -1.22 12.05 3.47
C ALA A 33 -1.90 12.19 2.10
N CYS A 34 -1.13 12.57 1.07
CA CYS A 34 -1.63 12.82 -0.27
C CYS A 34 -1.49 11.63 -1.21
N TYR A 35 -2.49 11.42 -2.06
CA TYR A 35 -2.51 10.32 -3.01
C TYR A 35 -3.50 10.54 -4.15
N MET A 36 -3.31 9.80 -5.25
CA MET A 36 -4.30 9.64 -6.30
C MET A 36 -5.32 8.58 -5.91
N SER A 37 -6.59 8.92 -5.95
CA SER A 37 -7.69 7.99 -5.69
C SER A 37 -8.10 7.21 -6.96
N VAL A 38 -8.86 6.14 -6.79
CA VAL A 38 -9.50 5.40 -7.90
C VAL A 38 -10.58 6.21 -8.63
N ALA A 39 -10.97 7.38 -8.09
CA ALA A 39 -11.88 8.32 -8.72
C ALA A 39 -11.13 9.41 -9.52
N ASP A 40 -9.82 9.21 -9.76
CA ASP A 40 -8.93 10.13 -10.45
C ASP A 40 -8.83 11.52 -9.80
N THR A 41 -9.06 11.58 -8.49
CA THR A 41 -8.86 12.78 -7.68
C THR A 41 -7.55 12.70 -6.90
N PHE A 42 -6.85 13.83 -6.80
CA PHE A 42 -5.73 13.97 -5.87
C PHE A 42 -6.20 14.68 -4.59
N ASP A 43 -6.08 13.99 -3.46
CA ASP A 43 -6.55 14.49 -2.17
C ASP A 43 -5.53 14.15 -1.08
N CYS A 44 -5.56 14.93 0.01
CA CYS A 44 -4.73 14.69 1.19
C CYS A 44 -5.64 14.42 2.41
N PHE A 45 -5.42 13.26 3.03
CA PHE A 45 -6.21 12.78 4.15
C PHE A 45 -5.33 12.39 5.34
N TYR A 46 -5.80 12.70 6.53
CA TYR A 46 -5.09 12.52 7.79
C TYR A 46 -5.93 11.72 8.78
N GLN A 47 -5.27 10.92 9.61
CA GLN A 47 -5.94 10.18 10.69
C GLN A 47 -6.38 11.13 11.82
N GLU A 48 -5.51 12.07 12.18
CA GLU A 48 -5.74 13.05 13.23
C GLU A 48 -5.97 14.44 12.64
N TRP A 49 -6.85 15.21 13.28
CA TRP A 49 -7.19 16.56 12.79
C TRP A 49 -6.04 17.54 13.04
N GLU A 50 -5.23 17.32 14.07
CA GLU A 50 -4.06 18.14 14.40
C GLU A 50 -3.06 18.16 13.25
N ASP A 51 -2.79 16.99 12.66
CA ASP A 51 -1.87 16.87 11.52
C ASP A 51 -2.45 17.53 10.27
N ALA A 52 -3.75 17.34 10.01
CA ALA A 52 -4.45 18.03 8.94
C ALA A 52 -4.34 19.55 9.09
N CYS A 53 -4.53 20.07 10.29
CA CYS A 53 -4.40 21.49 10.60
C CYS A 53 -2.97 22.01 10.42
N ALA A 54 -1.98 21.25 10.87
CA ALA A 54 -0.56 21.61 10.78
C ALA A 54 -0.08 21.73 9.32
N ASP A 55 -0.66 20.96 8.40
CA ASP A 55 -0.37 21.06 6.98
C ASP A 55 -1.28 22.05 6.25
N ALA A 56 -2.52 22.23 6.71
CA ALA A 56 -3.47 23.14 6.08
C ALA A 56 -2.99 24.60 6.04
N VAL A 57 -2.24 25.06 7.05
CA VAL A 57 -1.60 26.41 7.06
C VAL A 57 -0.60 26.61 5.91
N LYS A 58 -0.06 25.53 5.33
CA LYS A 58 0.97 25.57 4.28
C LYS A 58 0.38 25.53 2.86
N ILE A 59 -0.92 25.28 2.70
CA ILE A 59 -1.57 25.09 1.40
C ILE A 59 -1.36 26.29 0.46
N GLY A 60 -1.47 27.52 1.00
CA GLY A 60 -1.24 28.74 0.24
C GLY A 60 0.16 28.76 -0.38
N GLU A 61 1.19 28.52 0.42
CA GLU A 61 2.59 28.46 -0.01
C GLU A 61 2.82 27.36 -1.06
N VAL A 62 2.32 26.15 -0.81
CA VAL A 62 2.52 24.99 -1.70
C VAL A 62 1.87 25.20 -3.07
N SER A 63 0.71 25.85 -3.11
CA SER A 63 0.01 26.18 -4.37
C SER A 63 0.61 27.38 -5.12
N GLY A 64 1.62 28.05 -4.56
CA GLY A 64 2.20 29.27 -5.13
C GLY A 64 1.41 30.54 -4.84
N ASN A 65 0.44 30.47 -3.93
CA ASN A 65 -0.25 31.64 -3.37
C ASN A 65 0.52 32.19 -2.16
N ALA A 66 0.08 33.33 -1.65
CA ALA A 66 0.60 33.85 -0.38
C ALA A 66 0.37 32.81 0.75
N PRO A 67 1.36 32.58 1.63
CA PRO A 67 1.16 31.73 2.80
C PRO A 67 -0.02 32.21 3.62
N TYR A 68 -0.79 31.27 4.16
CA TYR A 68 -1.85 31.60 5.09
C TYR A 68 -1.25 32.06 6.41
N ALA A 69 -1.98 32.92 7.11
CA ALA A 69 -1.58 33.39 8.42
C ALA A 69 -1.46 32.20 9.39
N LYS A 70 -0.28 32.06 10.04
CA LYS A 70 0.12 30.88 10.82
C LYS A 70 -0.27 30.98 12.30
N ASP A 71 -0.72 32.14 12.74
CA ASP A 71 -1.11 32.44 14.13
C ASP A 71 -2.55 32.02 14.45
N TYR A 72 -3.35 31.70 13.42
CA TYR A 72 -4.69 31.17 13.59
C TYR A 72 -4.67 29.67 13.89
N LYS A 73 -5.50 29.29 14.87
CA LYS A 73 -5.66 27.89 15.27
C LYS A 73 -6.92 27.32 14.64
N CYS A 74 -6.88 26.03 14.35
CA CYS A 74 -8.08 25.29 14.01
C CYS A 74 -9.11 25.35 15.13
N GLN A 75 -10.37 25.54 14.75
CA GLN A 75 -11.51 25.56 15.66
C GLN A 75 -12.52 24.48 15.27
N PRO A 76 -13.08 23.74 16.24
CA PRO A 76 -14.10 22.73 15.96
C PRO A 76 -15.42 23.39 15.51
N VAL A 77 -16.11 22.74 14.58
CA VAL A 77 -17.41 23.20 14.04
C VAL A 77 -18.60 22.51 14.73
N GLY A 78 -18.34 21.49 15.55
CA GLY A 78 -19.35 20.80 16.37
C GLY A 78 -19.94 19.53 15.75
N ASN A 79 -19.60 19.20 14.50
CA ASN A 79 -19.98 17.98 13.79
C ASN A 79 -18.80 17.03 13.54
N GLY A 80 -17.64 17.29 14.15
CA GLY A 80 -16.38 16.60 13.88
C GLY A 80 -15.48 17.30 12.86
N ASP A 81 -15.98 18.31 12.14
CA ASP A 81 -15.16 19.12 11.25
C ASP A 81 -14.42 20.23 12.00
N TYR A 82 -13.38 20.75 11.35
CA TYR A 82 -12.59 21.86 11.85
C TYR A 82 -12.49 22.96 10.80
N THR A 83 -12.34 24.20 11.26
CA THR A 83 -12.05 25.34 10.38
C THR A 83 -10.76 26.01 10.80
N LEU A 84 -9.94 26.38 9.82
CA LEU A 84 -8.75 27.21 10.00
C LEU A 84 -8.99 28.56 9.33
N GLN A 85 -8.87 29.65 10.08
CA GLN A 85 -8.82 31.00 9.53
C GLN A 85 -7.47 31.20 8.80
N VAL A 86 -7.50 31.73 7.59
CA VAL A 86 -6.32 31.83 6.71
C VAL A 86 -5.88 33.27 6.42
N GLY A 87 -6.64 34.26 6.87
CA GLY A 87 -6.33 35.69 6.76
C GLY A 87 -6.96 36.50 7.87
N SER A 88 -6.74 37.83 7.88
CA SER A 88 -7.23 38.72 8.94
C SER A 88 -8.75 38.78 9.08
N ASP A 89 -9.47 38.55 7.97
CA ASP A 89 -10.92 38.42 7.96
C ASP A 89 -11.34 37.01 8.41
N VAL A 90 -12.18 36.94 9.44
CA VAL A 90 -12.75 35.71 10.01
C VAL A 90 -13.61 34.93 9.01
N ALA A 91 -14.10 35.58 7.95
CA ALA A 91 -14.81 34.92 6.87
C ALA A 91 -13.88 34.09 5.98
N ASN A 92 -12.59 34.43 5.91
CA ASN A 92 -11.59 33.70 5.13
C ASN A 92 -11.10 32.50 5.92
N LYS A 93 -11.81 31.39 5.78
CA LYS A 93 -11.50 30.11 6.42
C LYS A 93 -11.50 28.96 5.42
N ILE A 94 -10.69 27.96 5.71
CA ILE A 94 -10.76 26.65 5.06
C ILE A 94 -11.40 25.65 6.00
N THR A 95 -12.19 24.74 5.45
CA THR A 95 -12.85 23.67 6.22
C THR A 95 -12.12 22.36 6.03
N ILE A 96 -11.72 21.75 7.13
CA ILE A 96 -11.14 20.42 7.22
C ILE A 96 -12.28 19.46 7.56
N ASN A 97 -12.64 18.61 6.60
CA ASN A 97 -13.85 17.78 6.70
C ASN A 97 -13.48 16.38 7.17
N HIS A 98 -14.19 15.86 8.16
CA HIS A 98 -14.10 14.47 8.57
C HIS A 98 -15.03 13.62 7.70
N GLN A 99 -14.47 12.96 6.69
CA GLN A 99 -15.26 12.31 5.65
C GLN A 99 -14.62 11.00 5.17
N ALA A 100 -15.38 10.25 4.36
CA ALA A 100 -14.88 9.02 3.77
C ALA A 100 -13.74 9.31 2.79
N ALA A 101 -12.58 8.71 3.04
CA ALA A 101 -11.44 8.74 2.15
C ALA A 101 -11.68 7.77 0.98
N PRO A 102 -11.55 8.23 -0.28
CA PRO A 102 -11.66 7.35 -1.42
C PRO A 102 -10.48 6.37 -1.46
N LEU A 103 -10.68 5.20 -2.06
CA LEU A 103 -9.63 4.19 -2.17
C LEU A 103 -8.42 4.75 -2.94
N GLN A 104 -7.21 4.56 -2.42
CA GLN A 104 -5.99 4.90 -3.16
C GLN A 104 -5.86 4.00 -4.40
N THR A 105 -5.41 4.58 -5.51
CA THR A 105 -5.09 3.81 -6.71
C THR A 105 -4.05 2.73 -6.40
N SER A 106 -4.18 1.56 -7.01
CA SER A 106 -3.16 0.51 -6.94
C SER A 106 -1.93 0.81 -7.80
N LEU A 107 -1.95 1.91 -8.56
CA LEU A 107 -0.83 2.37 -9.36
C LEU A 107 0.25 2.95 -8.44
N ILE A 108 1.48 2.46 -8.58
CA ILE A 108 2.64 3.00 -7.87
C ILE A 108 3.36 3.96 -8.81
N GLU A 109 3.60 5.20 -8.36
CA GLU A 109 4.37 6.16 -9.17
C GLU A 109 5.85 5.77 -9.20
N ILE A 110 6.35 5.44 -10.39
CA ILE A 110 7.76 5.18 -10.66
C ILE A 110 8.28 6.28 -11.58
N LYS A 111 9.17 7.14 -11.07
CA LYS A 111 9.68 8.30 -11.84
C LYS A 111 8.52 9.16 -12.41
N SER A 112 7.49 9.41 -11.60
CA SER A 112 6.27 10.14 -11.97
C SER A 112 5.39 9.46 -13.02
N VAL A 113 5.63 8.18 -13.34
CA VAL A 113 4.78 7.37 -14.21
C VAL A 113 3.94 6.42 -13.35
N PRO A 114 2.60 6.52 -13.36
CA PRO A 114 1.73 5.55 -12.72
C PRO A 114 1.98 4.16 -13.30
N THR A 115 2.45 3.24 -12.46
CA THR A 115 2.80 1.88 -12.87
C THR A 115 1.89 0.88 -12.16
N GLU A 116 1.23 0.02 -12.93
CA GLU A 116 0.44 -1.06 -12.36
C GLU A 116 1.33 -2.15 -11.76
N VAL A 117 0.94 -2.65 -10.60
CA VAL A 117 1.49 -3.87 -10.04
C VAL A 117 0.91 -5.07 -10.77
N SER A 118 1.77 -5.88 -11.37
CA SER A 118 1.40 -7.05 -12.15
C SER A 118 2.28 -8.24 -11.77
N GLY A 119 1.91 -8.88 -10.67
CA GLY A 119 2.66 -9.98 -10.06
C GLY A 119 2.73 -11.25 -10.91
N PRO A 120 3.56 -12.22 -10.50
CA PRO A 120 3.80 -13.46 -11.25
C PRO A 120 2.53 -14.30 -11.45
N TYR A 121 1.55 -14.18 -10.55
CA TYR A 121 0.34 -15.00 -10.56
C TYR A 121 -0.82 -14.36 -11.35
N ARG A 122 -0.56 -13.30 -12.13
CA ARG A 122 -1.56 -12.57 -12.93
C ARG A 122 -2.37 -13.41 -13.93
N ASN A 123 -1.90 -14.60 -14.29
CA ASN A 123 -2.60 -15.52 -15.20
C ASN A 123 -3.52 -16.52 -14.47
N LEU A 124 -3.55 -16.51 -13.13
CA LEU A 124 -4.45 -17.36 -12.37
C LEU A 124 -5.89 -16.84 -12.46
N VAL A 125 -6.85 -17.75 -12.56
CA VAL A 125 -8.28 -17.40 -12.68
C VAL A 125 -8.82 -16.91 -11.33
N GLU A 126 -9.35 -15.70 -11.32
CA GLU A 126 -9.99 -15.09 -10.16
C GLU A 126 -11.39 -15.66 -9.94
N VAL A 127 -11.49 -16.64 -9.06
CA VAL A 127 -12.78 -17.29 -8.71
C VAL A 127 -13.37 -16.77 -7.39
N THR A 128 -12.67 -15.86 -6.72
CA THR A 128 -13.18 -15.21 -5.50
C THR A 128 -13.59 -13.78 -5.75
N THR A 129 -14.42 -13.26 -4.84
CA THR A 129 -14.64 -11.81 -4.82
C THR A 129 -13.37 -11.10 -4.36
N ILE A 130 -12.75 -10.38 -5.30
CA ILE A 130 -11.62 -9.48 -5.03
C ILE A 130 -12.13 -8.27 -4.24
N LYS A 131 -11.51 -7.97 -3.08
CA LYS A 131 -11.83 -6.77 -2.29
C LYS A 131 -10.58 -6.18 -1.62
N PRO A 132 -10.56 -4.86 -1.35
CA PRO A 132 -9.53 -4.24 -0.51
C PRO A 132 -9.47 -4.86 0.90
N GLU A 133 -8.28 -4.83 1.53
CA GLU A 133 -7.97 -5.35 2.88
C GLU A 133 -8.14 -6.88 3.05
N LYS A 134 -8.63 -7.59 2.03
CA LYS A 134 -8.73 -9.06 2.07
C LYS A 134 -7.35 -9.69 1.94
N ASP A 135 -7.10 -10.72 2.75
CA ASP A 135 -5.94 -11.58 2.61
C ASP A 135 -6.17 -12.75 1.62
N PHE A 136 -5.13 -13.54 1.39
CA PHE A 136 -5.17 -14.71 0.52
C PHE A 136 -5.67 -15.99 1.21
N ASN A 137 -6.37 -15.90 2.36
CA ASN A 137 -6.92 -17.09 3.03
C ASN A 137 -8.30 -17.50 2.51
N CYS A 138 -8.88 -16.75 1.56
CA CYS A 138 -10.13 -17.13 0.91
C CYS A 138 -9.96 -18.40 0.05
N SER A 139 -11.07 -19.10 -0.25
CA SER A 139 -11.06 -20.28 -1.16
C SER A 139 -10.44 -19.91 -2.50
N SER A 140 -9.65 -20.77 -3.13
CA SER A 140 -9.08 -20.56 -4.47
C SER A 140 -9.98 -21.09 -5.58
N GLY A 141 -11.13 -21.67 -5.23
CA GLY A 141 -11.97 -22.50 -6.11
C GLY A 141 -11.27 -23.74 -6.69
N GLN A 142 -10.00 -23.96 -6.36
CA GLN A 142 -9.25 -25.17 -6.67
C GLN A 142 -9.45 -26.21 -5.56
N VAL A 143 -9.32 -27.47 -5.95
CA VAL A 143 -9.41 -28.62 -5.06
C VAL A 143 -8.01 -29.21 -4.88
N GLY A 144 -7.62 -29.47 -3.64
CA GLY A 144 -6.35 -30.12 -3.31
C GLY A 144 -6.36 -31.62 -3.64
N ALA A 145 -5.19 -32.26 -3.47
CA ALA A 145 -5.05 -33.70 -3.64
C ALA A 145 -5.89 -34.53 -2.64
N ASP A 146 -6.28 -33.92 -1.53
CA ASP A 146 -7.17 -34.46 -0.50
C ASP A 146 -8.67 -34.32 -0.85
N GLY A 147 -9.01 -33.76 -2.02
CA GLY A 147 -10.38 -33.51 -2.42
C GLY A 147 -11.03 -32.30 -1.72
N MET A 148 -10.29 -31.56 -0.89
CA MET A 148 -10.80 -30.41 -0.16
C MET A 148 -10.53 -29.11 -0.90
N THR A 149 -11.39 -28.11 -0.71
CA THR A 149 -11.17 -26.77 -1.27
C THR A 149 -9.92 -26.14 -0.68
N MET A 150 -9.04 -25.64 -1.53
CA MET A 150 -7.78 -25.02 -1.14
C MET A 150 -7.91 -23.51 -1.04
N SER A 151 -7.15 -22.84 -0.16
CA SER A 151 -7.12 -21.36 -0.10
C SER A 151 -6.27 -20.75 -1.23
N GLN A 152 -6.49 -19.48 -1.57
CA GLN A 152 -5.68 -18.74 -2.56
C GLN A 152 -4.19 -18.82 -2.21
N ARG A 153 -3.84 -18.65 -0.94
CA ARG A 153 -2.47 -18.75 -0.43
C ARG A 153 -1.84 -20.11 -0.74
N LYS A 154 -2.54 -21.21 -0.42
CA LYS A 154 -2.05 -22.56 -0.70
C LYS A 154 -1.93 -22.79 -2.21
N TRP A 155 -2.88 -22.28 -3.00
CA TRP A 155 -2.82 -22.41 -4.45
C TRP A 155 -1.61 -21.70 -5.06
N ILE A 156 -1.36 -20.44 -4.66
CA ILE A 156 -0.20 -19.65 -5.09
C ILE A 156 1.10 -20.39 -4.79
N LEU A 157 1.23 -20.94 -3.58
CA LEU A 157 2.41 -21.71 -3.18
C LEU A 157 2.57 -22.99 -4.00
N GLN A 158 1.48 -23.71 -4.33
CA GLN A 158 1.54 -24.89 -5.19
C GLN A 158 1.97 -24.56 -6.62
N VAL A 159 1.44 -23.47 -7.21
CA VAL A 159 1.83 -23.01 -8.55
C VAL A 159 3.31 -22.65 -8.57
N ASN A 160 3.78 -21.90 -7.57
CA ASN A 160 5.20 -21.59 -7.41
C ASN A 160 6.04 -22.88 -7.30
N ARG A 161 5.64 -23.81 -6.43
CA ARG A 161 6.32 -25.11 -6.24
C ARG A 161 6.46 -25.89 -7.55
N LYS A 162 5.38 -25.96 -8.32
CA LYS A 162 5.32 -26.67 -9.61
C LYS A 162 6.23 -26.01 -10.65
N ALA A 163 6.20 -24.68 -10.75
CA ALA A 163 7.04 -23.93 -11.68
C ALA A 163 8.55 -24.13 -11.42
N HIS A 164 8.92 -24.44 -10.17
CA HIS A 164 10.31 -24.55 -9.71
C HIS A 164 10.72 -25.96 -9.31
N GLY A 165 10.15 -26.98 -9.97
CA GLY A 165 10.62 -28.37 -9.85
C GLY A 165 10.48 -28.96 -8.44
N GLY A 166 9.46 -28.56 -7.69
CA GLY A 166 9.16 -29.07 -6.35
C GLY A 166 9.68 -28.20 -5.20
N LYS A 167 10.43 -27.12 -5.49
CA LYS A 167 10.92 -26.17 -4.48
C LYS A 167 10.10 -24.88 -4.50
N ILE A 168 10.04 -24.16 -3.39
CA ILE A 168 9.44 -22.82 -3.36
C ILE A 168 10.52 -21.79 -3.64
N HIS A 169 10.36 -20.98 -4.68
CA HIS A 169 11.26 -19.88 -4.98
C HIS A 169 10.64 -18.52 -4.63
N SER A 170 11.49 -17.60 -4.14
CA SER A 170 11.09 -16.22 -3.92
C SER A 170 10.98 -15.47 -5.25
N ASP A 171 9.87 -14.77 -5.44
CA ASP A 171 9.61 -13.88 -6.58
C ASP A 171 10.42 -12.57 -6.48
N LEU A 172 11.05 -12.32 -5.33
CA LEU A 172 11.98 -11.20 -5.08
C LEU A 172 13.40 -11.66 -4.79
N ALA A 173 13.80 -12.86 -5.24
CA ALA A 173 15.16 -13.37 -5.05
C ALA A 173 16.23 -12.32 -5.43
N GLY A 174 17.20 -12.09 -4.54
CA GLY A 174 18.23 -11.06 -4.71
C GLY A 174 17.81 -9.63 -4.33
N PHE A 175 16.56 -9.40 -3.93
CA PHE A 175 16.16 -8.12 -3.35
C PHE A 175 16.93 -7.86 -2.05
N THR A 176 17.34 -6.61 -1.82
CA THR A 176 18.18 -6.23 -0.68
C THR A 176 17.51 -5.17 0.17
N TRP A 177 17.60 -5.30 1.49
CA TRP A 177 17.00 -4.36 2.44
C TRP A 177 17.80 -4.25 3.74
N PRO A 178 17.69 -3.11 4.45
CA PRO A 178 18.30 -2.96 5.77
C PRO A 178 17.59 -3.86 6.79
N CYS A 179 18.37 -4.63 7.54
CA CYS A 179 17.89 -5.56 8.56
C CYS A 179 18.85 -5.61 9.76
N LYS A 180 18.61 -6.53 10.70
CA LYS A 180 19.49 -6.79 11.84
C LYS A 180 20.06 -8.20 11.73
N ASP A 181 21.34 -8.36 12.06
CA ASP A 181 21.98 -9.67 12.19
C ASP A 181 21.57 -10.38 13.51
N GLU A 182 22.12 -11.58 13.74
CA GLU A 182 21.90 -12.37 14.96
C GLU A 182 22.31 -11.64 16.24
N ASN A 183 23.22 -10.66 16.13
CA ASN A 183 23.69 -9.82 17.23
C ASN A 183 22.96 -8.47 17.29
N CYS A 184 21.80 -8.35 16.62
CA CYS A 184 20.98 -7.15 16.51
C CYS A 184 21.68 -5.93 15.86
N LYS A 185 22.79 -6.13 15.13
CA LYS A 185 23.52 -5.04 14.46
C LYS A 185 22.91 -4.74 13.08
N PRO A 186 22.82 -3.46 12.68
CA PRO A 186 22.37 -3.09 11.35
C PRO A 186 23.24 -3.75 10.26
N THR A 187 22.59 -4.42 9.31
CA THR A 187 23.22 -5.06 8.15
C THR A 187 22.30 -4.99 6.93
N MET A 188 22.76 -5.52 5.80
CA MET A 188 21.96 -5.67 4.58
C MET A 188 21.59 -7.13 4.38
N CYS A 189 20.29 -7.43 4.41
CA CYS A 189 19.77 -8.73 4.05
C CYS A 189 19.58 -8.83 2.55
N THR A 190 19.69 -10.05 2.02
CA THR A 190 19.38 -10.38 0.62
C THR A 190 18.32 -11.47 0.60
N GLU A 191 17.34 -11.39 -0.28
CA GLU A 191 16.26 -12.35 -0.37
C GLU A 191 16.78 -13.66 -0.99
N ASN A 192 16.54 -14.78 -0.30
CA ASN A 192 17.00 -16.08 -0.77
C ASN A 192 16.21 -16.52 -2.01
N LEU A 193 16.87 -17.21 -2.93
CA LEU A 193 16.20 -17.80 -4.09
C LEU A 193 15.23 -18.91 -3.68
N VAL A 194 15.69 -19.84 -2.86
CA VAL A 194 14.89 -20.98 -2.37
C VAL A 194 14.44 -20.69 -0.94
N LEU A 195 13.15 -20.86 -0.69
CA LEU A 195 12.52 -20.63 0.61
C LEU A 195 12.11 -21.95 1.27
N LEU A 196 11.93 -21.93 2.59
CA LEU A 196 11.46 -23.09 3.34
C LEU A 196 9.96 -23.31 3.09
N ASP A 197 9.61 -24.56 2.79
CA ASP A 197 8.26 -24.93 2.45
C ASP A 197 7.36 -24.86 3.70
N PRO A 198 6.29 -24.05 3.68
CA PRO A 198 5.37 -23.94 4.80
C PRO A 198 4.57 -25.21 5.10
N ASP A 199 4.50 -26.17 4.17
CA ASP A 199 3.83 -27.47 4.32
C ASP A 199 4.80 -28.58 4.81
N ASP A 200 6.12 -28.33 4.87
CA ASP A 200 7.08 -29.28 5.47
C ASP A 200 6.97 -29.21 7.01
N GLU A 201 6.71 -30.34 7.66
CA GLU A 201 6.59 -30.48 9.11
C GLU A 201 7.84 -30.00 9.86
N LYS A 202 9.02 -30.03 9.22
CA LYS A 202 10.27 -29.55 9.79
C LYS A 202 10.43 -28.04 9.74
N THR A 203 9.64 -27.34 8.95
CA THR A 203 9.72 -25.87 8.81
C THR A 203 9.00 -25.19 9.97
N PRO A 204 9.71 -24.53 10.89
CA PRO A 204 9.05 -23.84 12.00
C PRO A 204 8.13 -22.73 11.50
N ARG A 205 6.97 -22.58 12.13
CA ARG A 205 5.97 -21.54 11.76
C ARG A 205 6.56 -20.12 11.73
N TYR A 206 7.54 -19.84 12.60
CA TYR A 206 8.16 -18.53 12.76
C TYR A 206 9.55 -18.43 12.14
N ASP A 207 9.93 -19.40 11.30
CA ASP A 207 11.20 -19.34 10.59
C ASP A 207 11.26 -18.10 9.68
N SER A 208 12.40 -17.43 9.63
CA SER A 208 12.59 -16.23 8.82
C SER A 208 12.49 -16.51 7.33
N ASP A 209 12.89 -17.70 6.90
CA ASP A 209 13.03 -18.09 5.50
C ASP A 209 11.83 -18.93 5.02
N ARG A 210 10.83 -19.15 5.88
CA ARG A 210 9.54 -19.73 5.52
C ARG A 210 8.84 -18.90 4.45
N ALA A 211 8.36 -19.56 3.40
CA ALA A 211 7.65 -18.89 2.33
C ALA A 211 6.29 -18.33 2.78
N GLU A 212 6.01 -17.09 2.37
CA GLU A 212 4.77 -16.40 2.59
C GLU A 212 4.26 -15.76 1.29
N VAL A 213 2.94 -15.62 1.20
CA VAL A 213 2.32 -14.86 0.11
C VAL A 213 2.17 -13.42 0.57
N HIS A 214 2.83 -12.53 -0.14
CA HIS A 214 2.90 -11.10 0.06
C HIS A 214 1.92 -10.35 -0.83
N HIS A 215 1.40 -9.25 -0.31
CA HIS A 215 0.61 -8.27 -1.05
C HIS A 215 1.54 -7.17 -1.54
N VAL A 216 1.83 -7.17 -2.84
CA VAL A 216 2.75 -6.18 -3.43
C VAL A 216 2.19 -4.77 -3.28
N VAL A 217 0.90 -4.55 -3.57
CA VAL A 217 0.14 -3.41 -3.03
C VAL A 217 -0.37 -3.83 -1.65
N PRO A 218 0.11 -3.24 -0.54
CA PRO A 218 -0.23 -3.69 0.80
C PRO A 218 -1.73 -3.58 1.09
N MET A 219 -2.24 -4.48 1.93
CA MET A 219 -3.66 -4.50 2.33
C MET A 219 -4.16 -3.16 2.89
N LYS A 220 -3.27 -2.40 3.54
CA LYS A 220 -3.56 -1.07 4.07
C LYS A 220 -2.57 -0.04 3.55
N ASP A 221 -3.07 1.16 3.27
CA ASP A 221 -2.21 2.31 3.01
C ASP A 221 -1.58 2.86 4.31
N LEU A 222 -0.74 3.90 4.17
CA LEU A 222 -0.08 4.54 5.31
C LEU A 222 -1.02 5.29 6.25
N ARG A 223 -2.28 5.50 5.84
CA ARG A 223 -3.36 6.08 6.66
C ARG A 223 -4.20 5.00 7.32
N GLY A 224 -3.82 3.72 7.18
CA GLY A 224 -4.52 2.57 7.76
C GLY A 224 -5.81 2.20 7.04
N CYS A 225 -6.12 2.82 5.90
CA CYS A 225 -7.30 2.49 5.11
C CYS A 225 -7.07 1.24 4.27
N PRO A 226 -8.13 0.47 3.95
CA PRO A 226 -8.08 -0.58 2.94
C PRO A 226 -7.45 -0.09 1.64
N TRP A 227 -6.53 -0.86 1.05
CA TRP A 227 -5.85 -0.49 -0.19
C TRP A 227 -5.69 -1.69 -1.14
N GLY A 228 -4.69 -2.53 -0.88
CA GLY A 228 -4.41 -3.74 -1.63
C GLY A 228 -5.51 -4.78 -1.53
N THR A 229 -5.62 -5.61 -2.57
CA THR A 229 -6.65 -6.65 -2.70
C THR A 229 -6.04 -8.05 -2.72
N ASN A 230 -6.88 -9.06 -2.52
CA ASN A 230 -6.52 -10.47 -2.66
C ASN A 230 -6.49 -10.99 -4.11
N ALA A 231 -6.39 -10.11 -5.11
CA ALA A 231 -6.20 -10.52 -6.50
C ALA A 231 -4.83 -11.18 -6.68
N TYR A 232 -4.73 -12.23 -7.50
CA TYR A 232 -3.50 -12.95 -7.80
C TYR A 232 -2.43 -12.06 -8.45
N LYS A 233 -2.83 -11.07 -9.26
CA LYS A 233 -1.87 -10.07 -9.77
C LYS A 233 -1.22 -9.22 -8.68
N ASN A 234 -1.80 -9.18 -7.48
CA ASN A 234 -1.23 -8.47 -6.33
C ASN A 234 -0.38 -9.39 -5.43
N ALA A 235 -0.22 -10.67 -5.79
CA ALA A 235 0.51 -11.64 -5.01
C ALA A 235 1.98 -11.77 -5.45
N ALA A 236 2.85 -11.98 -4.47
CA ALA A 236 4.22 -12.46 -4.66
C ALA A 236 4.54 -13.49 -3.56
N VAL A 237 5.37 -14.48 -3.84
CA VAL A 237 5.93 -15.41 -2.84
C VAL A 237 7.29 -14.90 -2.41
N ILE A 238 7.46 -14.65 -1.11
CA ILE A 238 8.70 -14.15 -0.52
C ILE A 238 8.92 -14.75 0.87
N SER A 239 10.09 -14.57 1.45
CA SER A 239 10.40 -14.98 2.82
C SER A 239 9.55 -14.22 3.84
N ARG A 240 9.25 -14.85 4.97
CA ARG A 240 8.59 -14.21 6.12
C ARG A 240 9.34 -12.97 6.59
N ARG A 241 10.68 -13.01 6.62
CA ARG A 241 11.50 -11.84 7.02
C ARG A 241 11.32 -10.65 6.08
N LEU A 242 11.29 -10.86 4.75
CA LEU A 242 11.08 -9.79 3.79
C LEU A 242 9.63 -9.29 3.85
N ASN A 243 8.66 -10.20 3.98
CA ASN A 243 7.26 -9.85 4.11
C ASN A 243 7.01 -8.96 5.34
N GLN A 244 7.65 -9.25 6.47
CA GLN A 244 7.62 -8.39 7.66
C GLN A 244 8.25 -7.03 7.42
N HIS A 245 9.35 -6.97 6.67
CA HIS A 245 9.99 -5.70 6.33
C HIS A 245 9.10 -4.81 5.45
N LEU A 246 8.38 -5.38 4.49
CA LEU A 246 7.54 -4.65 3.53
C LEU A 246 6.11 -4.39 4.02
N LYS A 247 5.67 -5.05 5.09
CA LYS A 247 4.28 -5.00 5.58
C LYS A 247 3.77 -3.57 5.77
N ASN A 248 2.67 -3.24 5.07
CA ASN A 248 1.97 -1.95 5.12
C ASN A 248 2.87 -0.73 4.83
N LYS A 249 3.93 -0.91 4.02
CA LYS A 249 4.76 0.19 3.52
C LYS A 249 4.45 0.44 2.06
N VAL A 250 4.62 1.69 1.61
CA VAL A 250 4.55 1.97 0.17
C VAL A 250 5.61 1.12 -0.54
N PRO A 251 5.23 0.34 -1.58
CA PRO A 251 6.16 -0.54 -2.27
C PRO A 251 7.32 0.26 -2.87
N PRO A 252 8.58 -0.05 -2.53
CA PRO A 252 9.72 0.59 -3.18
C PRO A 252 9.73 0.31 -4.68
N ILE A 253 10.20 1.28 -5.48
CA ILE A 253 10.31 1.18 -6.94
C ILE A 253 11.01 -0.12 -7.37
N LYS A 254 12.08 -0.50 -6.66
CA LYS A 254 12.85 -1.71 -6.95
C LYS A 254 12.00 -2.98 -6.80
N GLU A 255 11.11 -3.05 -5.80
CA GLU A 255 10.21 -4.18 -5.62
C GLU A 255 9.26 -4.29 -6.81
N VAL A 256 8.51 -3.22 -7.11
CA VAL A 256 7.52 -3.21 -8.21
C VAL A 256 8.20 -3.54 -9.55
N THR A 257 9.40 -2.99 -9.78
CA THR A 257 10.16 -3.26 -11.01
C THR A 257 10.59 -4.73 -11.11
N LEU A 258 11.07 -5.35 -10.03
CA LEU A 258 11.46 -6.76 -10.04
C LEU A 258 10.23 -7.65 -10.24
N ILE A 259 9.16 -7.43 -9.48
CA ILE A 259 7.92 -8.20 -9.57
C ILE A 259 7.32 -8.17 -10.98
N ASN A 260 7.22 -6.98 -11.58
CA ASN A 260 6.63 -6.84 -12.92
C ASN A 260 7.47 -7.53 -14.00
N ASN A 261 8.76 -7.72 -13.77
CA ASN A 261 9.66 -8.42 -14.69
C ASN A 261 9.64 -9.95 -14.52
N VAL A 262 9.03 -10.48 -13.46
CA VAL A 262 8.91 -11.93 -13.29
C VAL A 262 7.91 -12.48 -14.34
N PRO A 263 8.31 -13.48 -15.14
CA PRO A 263 7.41 -14.15 -16.07
C PRO A 263 6.15 -14.65 -15.35
N PRO A 264 4.98 -14.61 -16.00
CA PRO A 264 3.77 -15.08 -15.35
C PRO A 264 3.85 -16.59 -15.17
N TYR A 265 3.47 -17.08 -14.00
CA TYR A 265 3.35 -18.51 -13.77
C TYR A 265 2.09 -19.06 -14.45
N THR A 266 2.25 -20.27 -14.97
CA THR A 266 1.15 -21.07 -15.52
C THR A 266 0.81 -22.19 -14.54
N PRO A 267 -0.49 -22.41 -14.24
CA PRO A 267 -0.95 -23.48 -13.34
C PRO A 267 -0.45 -24.89 -13.64
#